data_AF-A0A0M2WL01-F1
#
_entry.id   AF-A0A0M2WL01-F1
#
_cell.length_a   1.000
_cell.length_b   1.000
_cell.length_c   1.000
_cell.angle_alpha   90.00
_cell.angle_beta   90.00
_cell.angle_gamma   90.00
#
_symmetry.space_group_name_H-M   'P 1'
#
loop_
_entity.id
_entity.type
_entity.pdbx_description
1 polymer ?
#
loop_
_entity_poly.entity_id
_entity_poly.type
_entity_poly.pdbx_seq_one_letter_code
_entity_poly.pdbx_strand_id
1 'polypeptide(L)'
;MLVAFMGVGLVVASELHATAARRDKERELLFIGHEFRNALGRYYDSTPGDGRPRYPLTLQELLRDPRFANARRHLRRVYADPVTGKAEWGLLRQEGRIVGIHSLSPQLPMKQDNFLDEDASLRRKQRYADWHFTYPHDLVLAPPDAAGGAPGLKPKGAN
;
A
#
# COMPACT_ATOMS: atom_id res chain seq x y z
N MET A 1 56.98 17.16 33.92
CA MET A 1 55.93 16.14 34.03
C MET A 1 54.73 16.66 33.24
N LEU A 2 54.37 16.04 32.12
CA LEU A 2 53.34 16.53 31.20
C LEU A 2 52.13 15.60 31.37
N VAL A 3 51.07 16.07 32.04
CA VAL A 3 49.86 15.29 32.25
C VAL A 3 48.97 15.45 31.02
N ALA A 4 48.75 14.34 30.33
CA ALA A 4 47.84 14.21 29.21
C ALA A 4 46.39 14.39 29.69
N PHE A 5 45.70 15.40 29.16
CA PHE A 5 44.24 15.46 29.17
C PHE A 5 43.76 15.38 27.73
N MET A 6 43.61 14.16 27.23
CA MET A 6 42.85 13.89 26.01
C MET A 6 41.99 12.67 26.25
N GLY A 7 40.68 12.84 26.11
CA GLY A 7 39.78 11.72 25.92
C GLY A 7 38.50 11.77 26.73
N VAL A 8 37.63 12.76 26.49
CA VAL A 8 36.18 12.54 26.56
C VAL A 8 35.51 13.44 25.52
N GLY A 9 34.78 12.84 24.58
CA GLY A 9 33.80 13.59 23.79
C GLY A 9 33.59 13.09 22.37
N LEU A 10 33.02 11.91 22.18
CA LEU A 10 32.37 11.53 20.92
C LEU A 10 31.42 10.35 21.13
N VAL A 11 30.28 10.57 21.79
CA VAL A 11 29.19 9.58 21.82
C VAL A 11 27.83 10.28 21.71
N VAL A 12 27.57 11.00 20.61
CA VAL A 12 26.18 11.35 20.21
C VAL A 12 26.12 11.51 18.68
N ALA A 13 26.13 10.41 17.91
CA ALA A 13 25.92 10.48 16.45
C ALA A 13 25.11 9.32 15.84
N SER A 14 24.66 8.34 16.63
CA SER A 14 24.03 7.12 16.09
C SER A 14 22.52 7.27 15.80
N GLU A 15 21.77 8.03 16.61
CA GLU A 15 20.30 8.06 16.55
C GLU A 15 19.73 8.81 15.33
N LEU A 16 20.46 9.81 14.83
CA LEU A 16 20.02 10.62 13.68
C LEU A 16 19.93 9.79 12.39
N HIS A 17 20.81 8.80 12.21
CA HIS A 17 20.83 7.95 11.01
C HIS A 17 19.64 6.97 10.97
N ALA A 18 19.24 6.42 12.12
CA ALA A 18 18.14 5.45 12.18
C ALA A 18 16.78 6.08 11.84
N THR A 19 16.55 7.31 12.30
CA THR A 19 15.32 8.06 12.00
C THR A 19 15.26 8.52 10.54
N ALA A 20 16.39 8.93 9.96
CA ALA A 20 16.49 9.25 8.54
C ALA A 20 16.17 8.03 7.66
N ALA A 21 16.80 6.88 7.93
CA ALA A 21 16.55 5.65 7.18
C ALA A 21 15.09 5.18 7.26
N ARG A 22 14.43 5.35 8.42
CA ARG A 22 13.00 5.02 8.57
C ARG A 22 12.10 5.94 7.74
N ARG A 23 12.38 7.25 7.70
CA ARG A 23 11.67 8.19 6.83
C ARG A 23 11.85 7.85 5.36
N ASP A 24 13.06 7.45 4.96
CA ASP A 24 13.34 7.07 3.57
C ASP A 24 12.55 5.84 3.15
N LYS A 25 12.54 4.80 3.99
CA LYS A 25 11.71 3.60 3.78
C LYS A 25 10.22 3.91 3.70
N GLU A 26 9.72 4.83 4.54
CA GLU A 26 8.32 5.24 4.50
C GLU A 26 7.96 6.01 3.22
N ARG A 27 8.84 6.92 2.76
CA ARG A 27 8.66 7.62 1.48
C ARG A 27 8.66 6.62 0.31
N GLU A 28 9.55 5.64 0.35
CA GLU A 28 9.60 4.57 -0.64
C GLU A 28 8.35 3.69 -0.58
N LEU A 29 7.81 3.40 0.61
CA LEU A 29 6.58 2.63 0.78
C LEU A 29 5.40 3.35 0.12
N LEU A 30 5.25 4.65 0.36
CA LEU A 30 4.23 5.48 -0.29
C LEU A 30 4.37 5.46 -1.82
N PHE A 31 5.59 5.70 -2.32
CA PHE A 31 5.87 5.65 -3.75
C PHE A 31 5.50 4.30 -4.38
N ILE A 32 5.91 3.20 -3.75
CA ILE A 32 5.57 1.85 -4.24
C ILE A 32 4.06 1.62 -4.18
N GLY A 33 3.41 2.02 -3.09
CA GLY A 33 1.96 1.94 -2.94
C GLY A 33 1.21 2.66 -4.07
N HIS A 34 1.68 3.85 -4.45
CA HIS A 34 1.15 4.61 -5.59
C HIS A 34 1.40 3.91 -6.93
N GLU A 35 2.60 3.35 -7.16
CA GLU A 35 2.88 2.58 -8.38
C GLU A 35 1.93 1.37 -8.52
N PHE A 36 1.64 0.66 -7.42
CA PHE A 36 0.68 -0.43 -7.43
C PHE A 36 -0.75 0.05 -7.67
N ARG A 37 -1.21 1.11 -6.97
CA ARG A 37 -2.53 1.73 -7.19
C ARG A 37 -2.70 2.13 -8.66
N ASN A 38 -1.71 2.80 -9.22
CA ASN A 38 -1.72 3.23 -10.62
C ASN A 38 -1.71 2.05 -11.59
N ALA A 39 -0.96 1.00 -11.30
CA ALA A 39 -0.96 -0.21 -12.12
C ALA A 39 -2.31 -0.95 -12.08
N LEU A 40 -2.95 -1.01 -10.90
CA LEU A 40 -4.29 -1.57 -10.75
C LEU A 40 -5.33 -0.78 -11.54
N GLY A 41 -5.28 0.56 -11.46
CA GLY A 41 -6.15 1.43 -12.26
C GLY A 41 -5.96 1.22 -13.76
N ARG A 42 -4.72 1.25 -14.24
CA ARG A 42 -4.41 0.97 -15.66
C ARG A 42 -4.88 -0.42 -16.09
N TYR A 43 -4.72 -1.44 -15.24
CA TYR A 43 -5.21 -2.79 -15.54
C TYR A 43 -6.75 -2.81 -15.63
N TYR A 44 -7.43 -2.16 -14.69
CA TYR A 44 -8.90 -2.08 -14.64
C TYR A 44 -9.44 -1.38 -15.89
N ASP A 45 -8.89 -0.20 -16.21
CA ASP A 45 -9.32 0.67 -17.31
C ASP A 45 -8.94 0.12 -18.70
N SER A 46 -7.90 -0.72 -18.79
CA SER A 46 -7.45 -1.31 -20.06
C SER A 46 -8.22 -2.56 -20.47
N THR A 47 -9.42 -2.81 -19.94
CA THR A 47 -10.21 -3.98 -20.37
C THR A 47 -10.62 -3.83 -21.85
N PRO A 48 -10.22 -4.75 -22.76
CA PRO A 48 -10.54 -4.62 -24.19
C PRO A 48 -12.03 -4.84 -24.49
N GLY A 49 -12.59 -4.05 -25.42
CA GLY A 49 -13.91 -4.26 -26.02
C GLY A 49 -15.10 -3.95 -25.09
N ASP A 50 -16.24 -4.63 -25.33
CA ASP A 50 -17.49 -4.53 -24.55
C ASP A 50 -17.43 -5.25 -23.18
N GLY A 51 -16.22 -5.62 -22.75
CA GLY A 51 -16.00 -6.33 -21.50
C GLY A 51 -16.15 -5.41 -20.29
N ARG A 52 -16.69 -5.94 -19.20
CA ARG A 52 -16.74 -5.22 -17.92
C ARG A 52 -15.32 -5.07 -17.35
N PRO A 53 -14.93 -3.87 -16.90
CA PRO A 53 -13.66 -3.65 -16.19
C PRO A 53 -13.47 -4.63 -15.04
N ARG A 54 -12.26 -5.18 -14.93
CA ARG A 54 -11.93 -6.20 -13.94
C ARG A 54 -10.52 -6.02 -13.41
N TYR A 55 -10.38 -6.29 -12.12
CA TYR A 55 -9.10 -6.34 -11.42
C TYR A 55 -8.32 -7.63 -11.73
N PRO A 56 -6.99 -7.64 -11.52
CA PRO A 56 -6.17 -8.83 -11.75
C PRO A 56 -6.40 -9.89 -10.65
N LEU A 57 -6.17 -11.17 -10.96
CA LEU A 57 -6.21 -12.25 -9.95
C LEU A 57 -4.88 -12.35 -9.20
N THR A 58 -3.78 -12.02 -9.87
CA THR A 58 -2.40 -12.13 -9.37
C THR A 58 -1.59 -10.86 -9.64
N LEU A 59 -0.54 -10.59 -8.85
CA LEU A 59 0.35 -9.45 -9.10
C LEU A 59 1.12 -9.60 -10.41
N GLN A 60 1.35 -10.83 -10.87
CA GLN A 60 2.06 -11.17 -12.10
C GLN A 60 1.32 -10.63 -13.33
N GLU A 61 -0.02 -10.58 -13.30
CA GLU A 61 -0.83 -9.98 -14.36
C GLU A 61 -0.58 -8.47 -14.52
N LEU A 62 -0.15 -7.78 -13.46
CA LEU A 62 0.26 -6.38 -13.57
C LEU A 62 1.59 -6.25 -14.33
N LEU A 63 2.48 -7.25 -14.28
CA LEU A 63 3.72 -7.25 -15.05
C LEU A 63 3.49 -7.63 -16.52
N ARG A 64 2.55 -8.54 -16.77
CA ARG A 64 2.19 -8.99 -18.10
C ARG A 64 0.71 -9.32 -18.14
N ASP A 65 -0.05 -8.46 -18.79
CA ASP A 65 -1.48 -8.62 -18.94
C ASP A 65 -1.79 -9.72 -19.97
N PRO A 66 -2.42 -10.84 -19.58
CA PRO A 66 -2.73 -11.94 -20.48
C PRO A 66 -3.90 -11.64 -21.42
N ARG A 67 -4.64 -10.54 -21.19
CA ARG A 67 -5.80 -10.16 -22.01
C ARG A 67 -5.42 -9.58 -23.37
N PHE A 68 -4.15 -9.27 -23.58
CA PHE A 68 -3.62 -8.70 -24.81
C PHE A 68 -2.62 -9.66 -25.46
N ALA A 69 -2.72 -9.81 -26.79
CA ALA A 69 -1.76 -10.61 -27.55
C ALA A 69 -0.33 -10.05 -27.47
N ASN A 70 -0.21 -8.72 -27.41
CA ASN A 70 1.05 -8.04 -27.12
C ASN A 70 1.21 -7.89 -25.60
N ALA A 71 2.40 -8.17 -25.09
CA ALA A 71 2.69 -8.06 -23.66
C ALA A 71 2.50 -6.61 -23.17
N ARG A 72 1.32 -6.30 -22.62
CA ARG A 72 1.04 -5.01 -21.99
C ARG A 72 1.45 -5.08 -20.52
N ARG A 73 2.33 -4.18 -20.12
CA ARG A 73 2.87 -4.10 -18.75
C ARG A 73 2.29 -2.90 -18.03
N HIS A 74 1.65 -3.12 -16.89
CA HIS A 74 1.07 -2.08 -16.04
C HIS A 74 2.01 -1.68 -14.89
N LEU A 75 2.79 -2.64 -14.39
CA LEU A 75 3.79 -2.47 -13.33
C LEU A 75 5.18 -2.89 -13.82
N ARG A 76 6.23 -2.15 -13.45
CA ARG A 76 7.59 -2.42 -13.96
C ARG A 76 8.19 -3.70 -13.39
N ARG A 77 7.99 -3.95 -12.10
CA ARG A 77 8.48 -5.11 -11.33
C ARG A 77 7.65 -5.26 -10.06
N VAL A 78 7.66 -6.44 -9.45
CA VAL A 78 7.20 -6.56 -8.07
C VAL A 78 8.28 -5.96 -7.17
N TYR A 79 7.95 -4.87 -6.49
CA TYR A 79 8.88 -4.20 -5.57
C TYR A 79 8.98 -4.99 -4.27
N ALA A 80 10.14 -4.91 -3.61
CA ALA A 80 10.24 -5.33 -2.21
C ALA A 80 9.55 -4.29 -1.33
N ASP A 81 8.87 -4.74 -0.28
CA ASP A 81 8.41 -3.88 0.80
C ASP A 81 9.66 -3.28 1.49
N PRO A 82 9.85 -1.95 1.46
CA PRO A 82 11.06 -1.31 1.98
C PRO A 82 11.17 -1.39 3.51
N VAL A 83 10.06 -1.67 4.20
CA VAL A 83 10.03 -1.82 5.66
C VAL A 83 10.43 -3.24 6.06
N THR A 84 9.88 -4.26 5.40
CA THR A 84 10.18 -5.67 5.71
C THR A 84 11.39 -6.24 4.97
N GLY A 85 11.79 -5.61 3.86
CA GLY A 85 12.87 -6.05 2.98
C GLY A 85 12.50 -7.21 2.06
N LYS A 86 11.23 -7.64 2.02
CA LYS A 86 10.77 -8.81 1.26
C LYS A 86 9.86 -8.41 0.12
N ALA A 87 9.86 -9.16 -0.99
CA ALA A 87 8.90 -9.02 -2.08
C ALA A 87 7.54 -9.67 -1.77
N GLU A 88 7.10 -9.58 -0.51
CA GLU A 88 5.86 -10.14 0.01
C GLU A 88 4.93 -9.00 0.41
N TRP A 89 3.71 -9.01 -0.11
CA TRP A 89 2.70 -7.97 0.12
C TRP A 89 1.40 -8.58 0.62
N GLY A 90 0.74 -7.88 1.53
CA GLY A 90 -0.65 -8.16 1.86
C GLY A 90 -1.54 -7.76 0.69
N LEU A 91 -2.48 -8.63 0.31
CA LEU A 91 -3.35 -8.45 -0.85
C LEU A 91 -4.78 -8.19 -0.38
N LEU A 92 -5.32 -7.05 -0.76
CA LEU A 92 -6.71 -6.69 -0.53
C LEU A 92 -7.53 -7.22 -1.70
N ARG A 93 -8.54 -8.03 -1.41
CA ARG A 93 -9.33 -8.71 -2.44
C ARG A 93 -10.81 -8.39 -2.34
N GLN A 94 -11.45 -8.23 -3.49
CA GLN A 94 -12.90 -8.18 -3.65
C GLN A 94 -13.30 -9.18 -4.73
N GLU A 95 -14.26 -10.06 -4.42
CA GLU A 95 -14.69 -11.15 -5.32
C GLU A 95 -13.50 -11.96 -5.87
N GLY A 96 -12.51 -12.22 -5.01
CA GLY A 96 -11.29 -12.98 -5.35
C GLY A 96 -10.22 -12.21 -6.12
N ARG A 97 -10.48 -10.97 -6.57
CA ARG A 97 -9.53 -10.16 -7.35
C ARG A 97 -8.81 -9.13 -6.51
N ILE A 98 -7.58 -8.80 -6.86
CA ILE A 98 -6.72 -7.87 -6.12
C ILE A 98 -7.15 -6.44 -6.44
N VAL A 99 -7.65 -5.74 -5.43
CA VAL A 99 -8.08 -4.33 -5.53
C VAL A 99 -7.11 -3.37 -4.84
N GLY A 100 -6.17 -3.90 -4.09
CA GLY A 100 -5.14 -3.12 -3.44
C GLY A 100 -4.10 -3.98 -2.75
N ILE A 101 -3.10 -3.31 -2.19
CA ILE A 101 -2.03 -3.93 -1.43
C ILE A 101 -1.75 -3.19 -0.12
N HIS A 102 -1.06 -3.85 0.80
CA HIS A 102 -0.50 -3.22 1.99
C HIS A 102 0.78 -3.92 2.44
N SER A 103 1.62 -3.23 3.20
CA SER A 103 2.82 -3.81 3.82
C SER A 103 2.42 -4.88 4.84
N LEU A 104 3.30 -5.86 5.09
CA LEU A 104 3.10 -6.83 6.19
C LEU A 104 3.72 -6.34 7.52
N SER A 105 4.30 -5.14 7.53
CA SER A 105 4.98 -4.61 8.71
C SER A 105 3.99 -4.13 9.79
N PRO A 106 4.15 -4.61 11.05
CA PRO A 106 3.37 -4.10 12.18
C PRO A 106 3.93 -2.78 12.75
N GLN A 107 5.00 -2.22 12.15
CA GLN A 107 5.62 -1.00 12.66
C GLN A 107 4.71 0.22 12.48
N LEU A 108 4.79 1.13 13.45
CA LEU A 108 4.05 2.40 13.44
C LEU A 108 4.52 3.32 12.30
N PRO A 109 3.64 3.95 11.52
CA PRO A 109 4.04 4.99 10.58
C PRO A 109 4.53 6.26 11.28
N MET A 110 5.56 6.90 10.72
CA MET A 110 6.01 8.22 11.17
C MET A 110 5.07 9.32 10.67
N LYS A 111 4.62 9.24 9.42
CA LYS A 111 3.63 10.16 8.87
C LYS A 111 2.23 9.80 9.40
N GLN A 112 1.68 10.71 10.18
CA GLN A 112 0.35 10.55 10.78
C GLN A 112 -0.70 11.45 10.11
N ASP A 113 -0.27 12.54 9.46
CA ASP A 113 -1.13 13.53 8.84
C ASP A 113 -0.48 14.22 7.62
N ASN A 114 -1.14 15.24 7.06
CA ASN A 114 -0.74 15.99 5.87
C ASN A 114 -0.60 15.10 4.64
N PHE A 115 -1.50 14.12 4.50
CA PHE A 115 -1.64 13.32 3.29
C PHE A 115 -2.47 14.07 2.26
N LEU A 116 -2.21 13.83 0.98
CA LEU A 116 -3.10 14.21 -0.11
C LEU A 116 -4.43 13.46 0.01
N ASP A 117 -5.46 13.93 -0.67
CA ASP A 117 -6.81 13.34 -0.58
C ASP A 117 -6.84 11.87 -1.00
N GLU A 118 -6.05 11.50 -2.02
CA GLU A 118 -5.90 10.11 -2.47
C GLU A 118 -5.32 9.16 -1.40
N ASP A 119 -4.72 9.69 -0.34
CA ASP A 119 -4.13 8.94 0.77
C ASP A 119 -4.81 9.27 2.10
N ALA A 120 -5.97 9.90 2.08
CA ALA A 120 -6.72 10.27 3.29
C ALA A 120 -6.98 9.08 4.22
N SER A 121 -7.17 7.88 3.65
CA SER A 121 -7.41 6.63 4.38
C SER A 121 -6.19 6.14 5.18
N LEU A 122 -4.99 6.66 4.91
CA LEU A 122 -3.73 6.30 5.57
C LEU A 122 -3.49 7.09 6.88
N ARG A 123 -4.26 8.17 7.10
CA ARG A 123 -4.12 9.06 8.26
C ARG A 123 -4.33 8.30 9.58
N ARG A 124 -3.50 8.62 10.57
CA ARG A 124 -3.60 8.14 11.95
C ARG A 124 -3.65 6.61 12.12
N LYS A 125 -3.07 5.88 11.17
CA LYS A 125 -2.93 4.42 11.26
C LYS A 125 -1.80 4.04 12.20
N GLN A 126 -2.00 2.95 12.93
CA GLN A 126 -1.07 2.47 13.94
C GLN A 126 -0.01 1.52 13.37
N ARG A 127 -0.21 1.01 12.15
CA ARG A 127 0.70 0.09 11.49
C ARG A 127 0.77 0.38 9.99
N TYR A 128 1.93 0.13 9.38
CA TYR A 128 2.02 0.10 7.91
C TYR A 128 1.14 -0.99 7.29
N ALA A 129 0.81 -2.04 8.05
CA ALA A 129 -0.18 -3.03 7.62
C ALA A 129 -1.59 -2.48 7.40
N ASP A 130 -1.93 -1.35 8.03
CA ASP A 130 -3.23 -0.69 7.86
C ASP A 130 -3.20 0.41 6.77
N TRP A 131 -2.04 0.60 6.11
CA TRP A 131 -1.91 1.47 4.95
C TRP A 131 -2.33 0.72 3.69
N HIS A 132 -3.60 0.87 3.34
CA HIS A 132 -4.21 0.21 2.21
C HIS A 132 -4.11 1.06 0.95
N PHE A 133 -3.33 0.61 -0.03
CA PHE A 133 -3.21 1.24 -1.33
C PHE A 133 -4.16 0.53 -2.30
N THR A 134 -5.40 1.01 -2.37
CA THR A 134 -6.44 0.48 -3.25
C THR A 134 -6.63 1.35 -4.49
N TYR A 135 -7.16 0.76 -5.55
CA TYR A 135 -7.82 1.49 -6.63
C TYR A 135 -9.29 1.07 -6.69
N PRO A 136 -10.26 2.02 -6.74
CA PRO A 136 -10.05 3.44 -6.47
C PRO A 136 -9.55 3.67 -5.03
N HIS A 137 -9.02 4.85 -4.75
CA HIS A 137 -8.33 5.14 -3.47
C HIS A 137 -9.28 5.22 -2.27
N ASP A 138 -10.56 5.44 -2.54
CA ASP A 138 -11.67 5.49 -1.59
C ASP A 138 -12.45 4.16 -1.53
N LEU A 139 -11.91 3.09 -2.13
CA LEU A 139 -12.56 1.79 -2.13
C LEU A 139 -12.79 1.28 -0.70
N VAL A 140 -14.07 1.19 -0.32
CA VAL A 140 -14.48 0.63 0.96
C VAL A 140 -14.47 -0.90 0.85
N LEU A 141 -13.52 -1.53 1.52
CA LEU A 141 -13.50 -2.98 1.67
C LEU A 141 -14.49 -3.39 2.75
N ALA A 142 -15.37 -4.33 2.42
CA ALA A 142 -16.21 -4.95 3.43
C ALA A 142 -15.30 -5.63 4.48
N PRO A 143 -15.57 -5.47 5.79
CA PRO A 143 -14.85 -6.20 6.81
C PRO A 143 -14.99 -7.72 6.57
N PRO A 144 -13.94 -8.52 6.81
CA PRO A 144 -13.97 -9.96 6.57
C PRO A 144 -15.11 -10.70 7.31
N ASP A 145 -15.65 -10.10 8.38
CA ASP A 145 -16.71 -10.69 9.21
C ASP A 145 -18.15 -10.41 8.70
N ALA A 146 -18.31 -9.63 7.62
CA ALA A 146 -19.65 -9.27 7.11
C ALA A 146 -20.31 -10.35 6.23
N ALA A 147 -19.64 -11.49 5.99
CA ALA A 147 -20.19 -12.62 5.23
C ALA A 147 -21.21 -13.48 6.01
N GLY A 148 -21.61 -13.08 7.22
CA GLY A 148 -22.55 -13.81 8.08
C GLY A 148 -23.89 -13.14 8.38
N GLY A 149 -24.17 -11.95 7.83
CA GLY A 149 -25.40 -11.19 8.14
C GLY A 149 -26.27 -10.95 6.91
N ALA A 150 -27.41 -11.64 6.82
CA ALA A 150 -28.42 -11.46 5.79
C ALA A 150 -28.90 -9.99 5.65
N PRO A 151 -29.40 -9.58 4.47
CA PRO A 151 -29.69 -8.18 4.16
C PRO A 151 -30.99 -7.70 4.84
N GLY A 152 -30.85 -6.74 5.76
CA GLY A 152 -31.97 -6.00 6.33
C GLY A 152 -32.52 -4.97 5.35
N LEU A 153 -33.63 -5.32 4.71
CA LEU A 153 -34.52 -4.45 3.96
C LEU A 153 -34.87 -3.20 4.80
N LYS A 154 -34.53 -1.98 4.35
CA LYS A 154 -35.09 -0.76 4.93
C LYS A 154 -36.49 -0.51 4.34
N PRO A 155 -37.56 -0.36 5.15
CA PRO A 155 -38.84 0.08 4.63
C PRO A 155 -38.75 1.56 4.22
N LYS A 156 -39.29 1.86 3.03
CA LYS A 156 -39.51 3.20 2.50
C LYS A 156 -40.52 3.92 3.40
N GLY A 157 -40.02 4.81 4.26
CA GLY A 157 -40.83 5.68 5.09
C GLY A 157 -41.55 6.72 4.24
N ALA A 158 -42.84 6.87 4.52
CA ALA A 158 -43.73 7.87 3.99
C ALA A 158 -43.33 9.28 4.45
N ASN A 159 -43.42 10.25 3.52
CA ASN A 159 -44.10 11.53 3.73
C ASN A 159 -44.46 12.11 2.36
#